data_AF-A0A6H1ZJ24-F1
#
_entry.id   AF-A0A6H1ZJ24-F1
#
_cell.length_a   1.000
_cell.length_b   1.000
_cell.length_c   1.000
_cell.angle_alpha   90.00
_cell.angle_beta   90.00
_cell.angle_gamma   90.00
#
_symmetry.space_group_name_H-M   'P 1'
#
loop_
_entity.id
_entity.type
_entity.pdbx_description
1 polymer ?
#
loop_
_entity_poly.entity_id
_entity_poly.type
_entity_poly.pdbx_seq_one_letter_code
_entity_poly.pdbx_strand_id
1 'polypeptide(L)'
;MGNCGACRFWVKRDQQGVMGHQLGLGVCPKVPNYWDATDTEPNDAFENGEDNRLLKPEFQGTSAFVLDGSGYRAELLTAPDFGCVKFEPRT
;
A
#
# COMPACT_ATOMS: atom_id res chain seq x y z
N MET A 1 -2.29 12.23 -17.26
CA MET A 1 -2.35 11.43 -16.01
C MET A 1 -2.34 9.97 -16.43
N GLY A 2 -1.45 9.14 -15.87
CA GLY A 2 -1.38 7.71 -16.24
C GLY A 2 -2.26 6.84 -15.34
N ASN A 3 -2.53 5.61 -15.77
CA ASN A 3 -3.32 4.64 -15.02
C ASN A 3 -2.47 3.49 -14.48
N CYS A 4 -3.02 2.73 -13.53
CA CYS A 4 -2.35 1.61 -12.88
C CYS A 4 -1.89 0.54 -13.89
N GLY A 5 -2.74 0.13 -14.84
CA GLY A 5 -2.45 -0.95 -15.78
C GLY A 5 -1.19 -0.71 -16.61
N ALA A 6 -0.97 0.52 -17.04
CA ALA A 6 0.21 0.93 -17.80
C ALA A 6 1.44 1.28 -16.93
N CYS A 7 1.28 1.30 -15.60
CA CYS A 7 2.37 1.64 -14.68
C CYS A 7 3.29 0.44 -14.45
N ARG A 8 4.62 0.65 -14.45
CA ARG A 8 5.63 -0.39 -14.24
C ARG A 8 5.57 -1.04 -12.86
N PHE A 9 5.05 -0.33 -11.87
CA PHE A 9 4.94 -0.85 -10.50
C PHE A 9 3.66 -1.65 -10.26
N TRP A 10 2.63 -1.49 -11.08
CA TRP A 10 1.38 -2.20 -10.85
C TRP A 10 1.50 -3.65 -11.30
N VAL A 11 1.07 -4.57 -10.45
CA VAL A 11 1.14 -6.00 -10.71
C VAL A 11 -0.28 -6.56 -10.67
N LYS A 12 -0.74 -7.10 -11.80
CA LYS A 12 -2.04 -7.79 -11.89
C LYS A 12 -2.00 -9.04 -11.01
N ARG A 13 -3.09 -9.35 -10.31
CA ARG A 13 -3.26 -10.64 -9.63
C ARG A 13 -3.70 -11.70 -10.65
N ASP A 14 -2.74 -12.39 -11.25
CA ASP A 14 -2.96 -13.44 -12.25
C ASP A 14 -3.07 -14.86 -11.64
N GLN A 15 -2.64 -15.03 -10.39
CA GLN A 15 -2.72 -16.30 -9.68
C GLN A 15 -4.15 -16.63 -9.21
N GLN A 16 -4.63 -17.82 -9.56
CA GLN A 16 -5.91 -18.36 -9.08
C GLN A 16 -5.93 -18.51 -7.55
N GLY A 17 -7.08 -18.21 -6.95
CA GLY A 17 -7.28 -18.27 -5.49
C GLY A 17 -6.82 -17.02 -4.73
N VAL A 18 -6.18 -16.05 -5.39
CA VAL A 18 -5.82 -14.76 -4.78
C VAL A 18 -6.99 -13.78 -4.89
N MET A 19 -7.27 -13.04 -3.81
CA MET A 19 -8.31 -12.00 -3.81
C MET A 19 -8.08 -10.99 -4.94
N GLY A 20 -9.16 -10.58 -5.60
CA GLY A 20 -9.13 -9.65 -6.74
C GLY A 20 -8.75 -10.28 -8.09
N HIS A 21 -8.27 -11.53 -8.13
CA HIS A 21 -7.90 -12.21 -9.38
C HIS A 21 -9.04 -12.24 -10.40
N GLN A 22 -10.22 -12.75 -10.01
CA GLN A 22 -11.38 -12.87 -10.88
C GLN A 22 -11.95 -11.52 -11.34
N LEU A 23 -11.61 -10.44 -10.63
CA LEU A 23 -12.04 -9.08 -10.94
C LEU A 23 -11.01 -8.33 -11.81
N GLY A 24 -9.90 -8.98 -12.18
CA GLY A 24 -8.83 -8.35 -12.95
C GLY A 24 -8.08 -7.24 -12.19
N LEU A 25 -8.17 -7.23 -10.86
CA LEU A 25 -7.51 -6.25 -10.01
C LEU A 25 -6.01 -6.57 -9.85
N GLY A 26 -5.26 -5.55 -9.46
CA GLY A 26 -3.85 -5.66 -9.14
C GLY A 26 -3.47 -4.83 -7.94
N VAL A 27 -2.20 -4.92 -7.58
CA VAL A 27 -1.61 -4.22 -6.43
C VAL A 27 -0.43 -3.36 -6.88
N CYS A 28 -0.12 -2.32 -6.12
CA CYS A 28 1.08 -1.51 -6.31
C CYS A 28 2.00 -1.69 -5.09
N PRO A 29 3.19 -2.33 -5.23
CA PRO A 29 4.14 -2.52 -4.12
C PRO A 29 4.73 -1.21 -3.58
N LYS A 30 4.51 -0.07 -4.26
CA LYS A 30 4.89 1.27 -3.80
C LYS A 30 3.93 1.85 -2.75
N VAL A 31 2.85 1.13 -2.42
CA VAL A 31 1.90 1.51 -1.36
C VAL A 31 2.04 0.49 -0.23
N PRO A 32 2.98 0.71 0.71
CA PRO A 32 3.25 -0.24 1.79
C PRO A 32 2.10 -0.26 2.82
N ASN A 33 2.05 -1.34 3.60
CA ASN A 33 1.21 -1.39 4.78
C ASN A 33 1.70 -0.37 5.82
N TYR A 34 0.75 0.33 6.45
CA TYR A 34 1.01 1.35 7.45
C TYR A 34 1.80 0.80 8.65
N TRP A 35 1.44 -0.40 9.14
CA TRP A 35 2.11 -1.03 10.28
C TRP A 35 3.51 -1.51 9.92
N ASP A 36 3.73 -1.98 8.70
CA ASP A 36 5.07 -2.34 8.22
C ASP A 36 5.96 -1.10 8.10
N ALA A 37 5.37 0.04 7.71
CA ALA A 37 6.09 1.28 7.47
C ALA A 37 6.35 2.14 8.71
N THR A 38 5.75 1.79 9.86
CA THR A 38 5.82 2.63 11.07
C THR A 38 6.19 1.81 12.31
N ASP A 39 6.92 2.43 13.23
CA ASP A 39 7.27 1.85 14.54
C ASP A 39 6.61 2.62 15.67
N THR A 40 6.41 1.96 16.81
CA THR A 40 5.96 2.63 18.05
C THR A 40 7.02 3.62 18.53
N GLU A 41 6.60 4.77 19.04
CA GLU A 41 7.54 5.67 19.71
C GLU A 41 8.20 4.99 20.92
N PRO A 42 9.52 5.18 21.14
CA PRO A 42 10.24 4.53 22.25
C PRO A 42 9.70 4.86 23.65
N ASN A 43 8.99 5.97 23.79
CA ASN A 43 8.50 6.49 25.06
C ASN A 43 6.98 6.45 25.19
N ASP A 44 6.26 6.02 24.16
CA ASP A 44 4.81 5.86 24.23
C ASP A 44 4.49 4.49 24.82
N ALA A 45 4.57 4.43 26.15
CA ALA A 45 3.59 3.63 26.86
C ALA A 45 2.21 4.15 26.43
N PHE A 46 1.23 3.26 26.29
CA PHE A 46 -0.18 3.53 25.99
C PHE A 46 -0.85 4.44 27.06
N GLU A 47 -0.26 5.57 27.43
CA GLU A 47 -0.68 6.41 28.56
C GLU A 47 -2.01 7.11 28.26
N ASN A 48 -2.32 7.34 26.97
CA ASN A 48 -3.54 8.03 26.54
C ASN A 48 -4.45 7.21 25.62
N GLY A 49 -4.12 5.93 25.36
CA GLY A 49 -4.86 5.11 24.38
C GLY A 49 -4.66 5.53 22.92
N GLU A 50 -3.70 6.42 22.64
CA GLU A 50 -3.28 6.80 21.29
C GLU A 50 -2.05 5.96 20.89
N ASP A 51 -2.11 5.32 19.73
CA ASP A 51 -0.99 4.57 19.14
C ASP A 51 -0.25 5.52 18.19
N ASN A 52 0.64 6.34 18.74
CA ASN A 52 1.49 7.22 17.97
C ASN A 52 2.63 6.39 17.36
N ARG A 53 2.77 6.50 16.03
CA ARG A 53 3.77 5.73 15.29
C ARG A 53 4.65 6.63 14.44
N LEU A 54 5.93 6.31 14.43
CA LEU A 54 6.96 6.98 13.64
C LEU A 54 7.14 6.29 12.30
N LEU A 55 7.17 7.07 11.22
CA LEU A 55 7.53 6.57 9.89
C LEU A 55 9.00 6.14 9.87
N LYS A 56 9.27 4.88 9.48
CA LYS A 56 10.65 4.41 9.36
C LYS A 56 11.39 5.15 8.22
N PRO A 57 12.70 5.44 8.36
CA PRO A 57 13.45 6.25 7.40
C PRO A 57 13.37 5.75 5.95
N GLU A 58 13.33 4.44 5.72
CA GLU A 58 13.27 3.83 4.40
C GLU A 58 11.95 4.07 3.65
N PHE A 59 10.89 4.47 4.36
CA PHE A 59 9.60 4.82 3.77
C PHE A 59 9.42 6.33 3.57
N GLN A 60 10.44 7.15 3.86
CA GLN A 60 10.38 8.59 3.55
C GLN A 60 10.10 8.85 2.07
N GLY A 61 9.19 9.78 1.80
CA GLY A 61 8.73 10.10 0.44
C GLY A 61 7.63 9.19 -0.11
N THR A 62 7.23 8.15 0.64
CA THR A 62 6.02 7.38 0.34
C THR A 62 4.80 8.30 0.41
N SER A 63 3.95 8.25 -0.62
CA SER A 63 2.80 9.17 -0.75
C SER A 63 1.46 8.55 -0.37
N ALA A 64 1.43 7.24 -0.11
CA ALA A 64 0.22 6.53 0.29
C ALA A 64 0.59 5.26 1.08
N PHE A 65 -0.21 4.91 2.07
CA PHE A 65 -0.09 3.71 2.89
C PHE A 65 -1.44 2.99 2.92
N VAL A 66 -1.43 1.68 3.11
CA VAL A 66 -2.65 0.89 3.32
C VAL A 66 -2.77 0.50 4.78
N LEU A 67 -3.96 0.70 5.33
CA LEU A 67 -4.30 0.34 6.69
C LEU A 67 -5.64 -0.41 6.65
N ASP A 68 -5.64 -1.67 7.06
CA ASP A 68 -6.84 -2.40 7.39
C ASP A 68 -6.97 -2.34 8.92
N GLY A 69 -8.15 -2.07 9.45
CA GLY A 69 -8.33 -1.90 10.90
C GLY A 69 -7.92 -3.10 11.76
N SER A 70 -7.55 -4.21 11.12
CA SER A 70 -7.01 -5.42 11.75
C SER A 70 -5.48 -5.43 11.88
N GLY A 71 -4.76 -4.66 11.06
CA GLY A 71 -3.31 -4.53 11.07
C GLY A 71 -2.52 -5.75 10.57
N TYR A 72 -3.18 -6.81 10.12
CA TYR A 72 -2.51 -8.05 9.72
C TYR A 72 -2.07 -8.05 8.25
N ARG A 73 -2.92 -7.53 7.33
CA ARG A 73 -2.63 -7.60 5.89
C ARG A 73 -3.53 -6.66 5.07
N ALA A 74 -3.21 -5.38 5.11
CA ALA A 74 -3.81 -4.40 4.21
C ALA A 74 -3.19 -4.44 2.81
N GLU A 75 -4.03 -4.52 1.78
CA GLU A 75 -3.64 -4.37 0.37
C GLU A 75 -4.65 -3.45 -0.33
N LEU A 76 -4.17 -2.53 -1.17
CA LEU A 76 -5.04 -1.73 -2.05
C LEU A 76 -5.14 -2.42 -3.40
N LEU A 77 -6.32 -2.96 -3.69
CA LEU A 77 -6.64 -3.53 -4.99
C LEU A 77 -7.16 -2.44 -5.92
N THR A 78 -6.54 -2.27 -7.08
CA THR A 78 -6.98 -1.30 -8.09
C THR A 78 -7.26 -1.96 -9.43
N ALA A 79 -8.26 -1.43 -10.14
CA ALA A 79 -8.51 -1.74 -11.54
C ALA A 79 -7.39 -1.14 -12.43
N PRO A 80 -7.15 -1.70 -13.64
CA PRO A 80 -6.08 -1.20 -14.52
C PRO A 80 -6.30 0.24 -15.00
N ASP A 81 -7.53 0.73 -15.04
CA ASP A 81 -7.87 2.10 -15.44
C ASP A 81 -7.85 3.11 -14.28
N PHE A 82 -7.59 2.66 -13.04
CA PHE A 82 -7.49 3.52 -11.89
C PHE A 82 -6.35 4.54 -12.04
N GLY A 83 -6.62 5.81 -11.70
CA GLY A 83 -5.66 6.90 -11.82
C GLY A 83 -4.45 6.72 -10.92
N CYS A 84 -3.24 6.89 -11.47
CA CYS A 84 -1.98 6.75 -10.74
C CYS A 84 -1.22 8.07 -10.70
N VAL A 85 -1.11 8.67 -9.50
CA VAL A 85 -0.39 9.95 -9.28
C VAL A 85 1.14 9.79 -9.30
N LYS A 86 1.64 8.57 -9.09
CA LYS A 86 3.07 8.19 -9.19
C LYS A 86 3.30 7.30 -10.42
N PHE A 87 2.62 7.60 -11.52
CA PHE A 87 2.70 6.82 -12.75
C PHE A 87 4.10 6.83 -13.33
N GLU A 88 4.60 5.65 -13.66
CA GLU A 88 5.83 5.47 -14.44
C GLU A 88 5.56 4.41 -15.51
N PRO A 89 5.77 4.69 -16.80
CA PRO A 89 5.38 3.79 -17.88
C PRO A 89 6.18 2.48 -17.84
N ARG A 90 5.55 1.37 -18.27
CA ARG A 90 6.25 0.13 -18.61
C ARG A 90 7.14 0.39 -19.84
N THR A 91 8.45 0.25 -19.69
CA THR A 91 9.40 0.21 -20.82
C THR A 91 9.33 -1.12 -21.55
#